data_AF-A0A6C1TXU8-F1
#
_entry.id   AF-A0A6C1TXU8-F1
#
_cell.length_a   1.000
_cell.length_b   1.000
_cell.length_c   1.000
_cell.angle_alpha   90.00
_cell.angle_beta   90.00
_cell.angle_gamma   90.00
#
_symmetry.space_group_name_H-M   'P 1'
#
loop_
_entity.id
_entity.type
_entity.pdbx_description
1 polymer ?
#
loop_
_entity_poly.entity_id
_entity_poly.type
_entity_poly.pdbx_seq_one_letter_code
_entity_poly.pdbx_strand_id
1 'polypeptide(L)'
;MRTLWFVFAAVFSLVALAGSWFALPGWVSVVAIILAAVFLLLGFYDTFQNRVEEPIAFDEVQEETIRQMKAEGNTSLAIRQVQMWFRYASAEDAARAVREL
;
A
#
# COMPACT_ATOMS: atom_id res chain seq x y z
N MET A 1 -11.33 9.11 -3.04
CA MET A 1 -10.79 9.93 -4.15
C MET A 1 -9.84 9.13 -5.04
N ARG A 2 -9.01 8.24 -4.48
CA ARG A 2 -8.11 7.27 -5.16
C ARG A 2 -8.51 6.79 -6.56
N THR A 3 -9.68 6.18 -6.72
CA THR A 3 -10.09 5.56 -8.00
C THR A 3 -10.17 6.60 -9.12
N LEU A 4 -10.59 7.83 -8.81
CA LEU A 4 -10.69 8.92 -9.79
C LEU A 4 -9.31 9.34 -10.30
N TRP A 5 -8.29 9.41 -9.43
CA TRP A 5 -6.91 9.74 -9.84
C TRP A 5 -6.34 8.72 -10.82
N PHE A 6 -6.55 7.43 -10.56
CA PHE A 6 -6.10 6.37 -11.48
C PHE A 6 -6.90 6.36 -12.79
N VAL A 7 -8.20 6.66 -12.76
CA VAL A 7 -8.99 6.81 -13.99
C VAL A 7 -8.46 7.96 -14.83
N PHE A 8 -8.19 9.13 -14.25
CA PHE A 8 -7.61 10.25 -15.00
C PHE A 8 -6.24 9.90 -15.57
N ALA A 9 -5.36 9.26 -14.79
CA ALA A 9 -4.06 8.81 -15.28
C ALA A 9 -4.19 7.87 -16.49
N ALA A 10 -5.14 6.92 -16.44
CA ALA A 10 -5.42 6.02 -17.56
C ALA A 10 -5.96 6.76 -18.79
N VAL A 11 -6.91 7.68 -18.60
CA VAL A 11 -7.48 8.48 -19.70
C VAL A 11 -6.41 9.34 -20.38
N PHE A 12 -5.57 10.06 -19.62
CA PHE A 12 -4.49 10.87 -20.20
C PHE A 12 -3.45 10.01 -20.93
N SER A 13 -3.18 8.80 -20.45
CA SER A 13 -2.31 7.83 -21.14
C SER A 13 -2.91 7.38 -22.47
N LEU A 14 -4.22 7.14 -22.52
CA LEU A 14 -4.93 6.82 -23.76
C LEU A 14 -4.95 8.01 -24.74
N VAL A 15 -5.11 9.23 -24.24
CA VAL A 15 -5.04 10.45 -25.07
C VAL A 15 -3.65 10.64 -25.67
N ALA A 16 -2.58 10.37 -24.91
CA ALA A 16 -1.22 10.43 -25.44
C ALA A 16 -0.99 9.43 -26.58
N LEU A 17 -1.54 8.22 -26.45
CA LEU A 17 -1.49 7.18 -27.48
C LEU A 17 -2.35 7.54 -28.70
N ALA A 18 -3.54 8.08 -28.49
CA ALA A 18 -4.36 8.61 -29.58
C ALA A 18 -3.64 9.73 -30.33
N GLY A 19 -2.92 10.60 -29.62
CA GLY A 19 -2.14 11.68 -30.23
C GLY A 19 -1.04 11.20 -31.17
N SER A 20 -0.43 10.04 -30.90
CA SER A 20 0.55 9.45 -31.83
C SER A 20 -0.12 8.82 -33.06
N TRP A 21 -1.33 8.25 -32.93
CA TRP A 21 -2.07 7.68 -34.06
C TRP A 21 -2.75 8.71 -34.96
N PHE A 22 -3.24 9.82 -34.41
CA PHE A 22 -3.95 10.86 -35.15
C PHE A 22 -3.05 12.02 -35.62
N ALA A 23 -1.73 11.85 -35.57
CA ALA A 23 -0.73 12.87 -35.96
C ALA A 23 -0.96 14.23 -35.28
N LEU A 24 -1.36 14.23 -34.00
CA LEU A 24 -1.49 15.47 -33.23
C LEU A 24 -0.12 16.13 -33.07
N PRO A 25 -0.08 17.46 -32.84
CA PRO A 25 1.16 18.16 -32.54
C PRO A 25 1.89 17.47 -31.39
N GLY A 26 3.18 17.13 -31.57
CA GLY A 26 3.92 16.29 -30.62
C GLY A 26 3.94 16.80 -29.17
N TRP A 27 3.78 18.11 -28.97
CA TRP A 27 3.65 18.71 -27.64
C TRP A 27 2.40 18.25 -26.88
N VAL A 28 1.31 17.90 -27.58
CA VAL A 28 0.06 17.44 -26.96
C VAL A 28 0.27 16.09 -26.27
N SER A 29 0.95 15.15 -26.94
CA SER A 29 1.27 13.85 -26.35
C SER A 29 2.21 13.98 -25.16
N VAL A 30 3.19 14.90 -25.22
CA VAL A 30 4.10 15.18 -24.10
C VAL A 30 3.35 15.73 -22.89
N VAL A 31 2.48 16.73 -23.09
CA VAL A 31 1.67 17.31 -22.00
C VAL A 31 0.72 16.26 -21.40
N ALA A 32 0.09 15.43 -22.23
CA ALA A 32 -0.79 14.36 -21.77
C ALA A 32 -0.04 13.34 -20.89
N ILE A 33 1.17 12.93 -21.27
CA ILE A 33 1.99 12.02 -20.45
C ILE A 33 2.38 12.66 -19.12
N ILE A 34 2.77 13.94 -19.12
CA ILE A 34 3.11 14.66 -17.89
C ILE A 34 1.92 14.69 -16.94
N LEU A 35 0.72 15.02 -17.44
CA LEU A 35 -0.51 15.02 -16.65
C LEU A 35 -0.85 13.62 -16.12
N ALA A 36 -0.71 12.59 -16.94
CA ALA A 36 -0.92 11.21 -16.51
C ALA A 36 0.02 10.82 -15.35
N ALA A 37 1.30 11.18 -15.45
CA ALA A 37 2.28 10.92 -14.41
C ALA A 37 1.94 11.63 -13.09
N VAL A 38 1.51 12.90 -13.16
CA VAL A 38 1.08 13.66 -11.97
C VAL A 38 -0.12 13.01 -11.30
N PHE A 39 -1.16 12.64 -12.06
CA PHE A 39 -2.34 11.98 -11.49
C PHE A 39 -2.02 10.61 -10.91
N LEU A 40 -1.10 9.87 -11.52
CA LEU A 40 -0.62 8.59 -10.98
C LEU A 40 0.06 8.77 -9.62
N LEU A 41 0.94 9.76 -9.49
CA LEU A 41 1.62 10.07 -8.23
C LEU A 41 0.63 10.52 -7.15
N LEU A 42 -0.36 11.36 -7.49
CA LEU A 42 -1.42 11.76 -6.57
C LEU A 42 -2.28 10.57 -6.12
N GLY A 43 -2.60 9.65 -7.03
CA GLY A 43 -3.30 8.41 -6.70
C GLY A 43 -2.54 7.54 -5.71
N PHE A 44 -1.22 7.42 -5.88
CA PHE A 44 -0.37 6.72 -4.92
C PHE A 44 -0.24 7.44 -3.58
N TYR A 45 -0.13 8.77 -3.59
CA TYR A 45 -0.07 9.57 -2.38
C TYR A 45 -1.35 9.47 -1.55
N ASP A 46 -2.52 9.59 -2.18
CA ASP A 46 -3.83 9.39 -1.53
C ASP A 46 -3.97 7.95 -1.00
N THR A 47 -3.44 6.96 -1.73
CA THR A 47 -3.42 5.57 -1.25
C THR A 47 -2.54 5.40 -0.03
N PHE A 48 -1.40 6.09 0.02
CA PHE A 48 -0.45 6.01 1.11
C PHE A 48 -0.98 6.72 2.37
N GLN A 49 -1.51 7.94 2.22
CA GLN A 49 -2.09 8.69 3.34
C GLN A 49 -3.31 8.01 3.95
N ASN A 50 -4.17 7.42 3.13
CA ASN A 50 -5.36 6.71 3.62
C ASN A 50 -5.06 5.26 4.00
N ARG A 51 -3.78 4.88 4.17
CA ARG A 51 -3.46 3.64 4.88
C ARG A 51 -3.91 3.83 6.31
N VAL A 52 -5.03 3.21 6.66
CA VAL A 52 -5.44 3.10 8.05
C VAL A 52 -4.41 2.19 8.71
N GLU A 53 -3.52 2.78 9.50
CA GLU A 53 -2.74 2.03 10.49
C GLU A 53 -3.75 1.50 11.52
N GLU A 54 -4.28 0.31 11.26
CA GLU A 54 -5.07 -0.38 12.28
C GLU A 54 -4.12 -0.74 13.42
N PRO A 55 -4.45 -0.37 14.67
CA PRO A 55 -3.65 -0.78 15.81
C PRO A 55 -3.62 -2.32 15.86
N ILE A 56 -2.45 -2.87 16.17
CA ILE A 56 -2.27 -4.31 16.35
C ILE A 56 -3.04 -4.70 17.63
N ALA A 57 -4.31 -5.07 17.46
CA ALA A 57 -5.18 -5.52 18.53
C ALA A 57 -5.37 -7.03 18.38
N PHE A 58 -4.81 -7.78 19.32
CA PHE A 58 -4.93 -9.23 19.34
C PHE A 58 -6.29 -9.66 19.88
N ASP A 59 -6.86 -10.71 19.29
CA ASP A 59 -7.92 -11.50 19.92
C ASP A 59 -7.33 -12.47 20.95
N GLU A 60 -8.15 -12.99 21.86
CA GLU A 60 -7.75 -13.92 22.93
C GLU A 60 -6.99 -15.13 22.37
N VAL A 61 -7.44 -15.66 21.23
CA VAL A 61 -6.79 -16.79 20.53
C VAL A 61 -5.41 -16.40 19.97
N GLN A 62 -5.28 -15.18 19.47
CA GLN A 62 -4.01 -14.68 18.93
C GLN A 62 -3.00 -14.45 20.05
N GLU A 63 -3.43 -13.89 21.18
CA GLU A 63 -2.59 -13.72 22.36
C GLU A 63 -2.06 -15.05 22.89
N GLU A 64 -2.93 -16.06 23.02
CA GLU A 64 -2.54 -17.39 23.50
C GLU A 64 -1.54 -18.05 22.55
N THR A 65 -1.76 -17.92 21.24
CA THR A 65 -0.83 -18.43 20.22
C THR A 65 0.54 -17.78 20.34
N ILE A 66 0.60 -16.45 20.49
CA ILE A 66 1.88 -15.73 20.63
C ILE A 66 2.58 -16.10 21.94
N ARG A 67 1.84 -16.23 23.05
CA ARG A 67 2.38 -16.67 24.34
C ARG A 67 2.94 -18.09 24.27
N GLN A 68 2.25 -19.00 23.60
CA GLN A 68 2.75 -20.36 23.37
C GLN A 68 4.04 -20.34 22.55
N MET A 69 4.07 -19.62 21.43
CA MET A 69 5.27 -19.51 20.59
C MET A 69 6.45 -18.90 21.36
N LYS A 70 6.21 -17.94 22.26
CA LYS A 70 7.25 -17.38 23.15
C LYS A 70 7.74 -18.41 24.16
N ALA A 71 6.84 -19.18 24.77
CA ALA A 71 7.20 -20.23 25.73
C ALA A 71 8.05 -21.33 25.09
N GLU A 72 7.82 -21.62 23.81
CA GLU A 72 8.62 -22.56 23.01
C GLU A 72 9.97 -21.97 22.52
N GLY A 73 10.27 -20.71 22.81
CA GLY A 73 11.48 -20.02 22.36
C GLY A 73 11.44 -19.52 20.91
N ASN A 74 10.28 -19.59 20.26
CA ASN A 74 10.07 -19.29 18.84
C ASN A 74 9.66 -17.82 18.60
N THR A 75 10.27 -16.86 19.29
CA THR A 75 9.91 -15.43 19.22
C THR A 75 10.03 -14.86 17.80
N SER A 76 11.00 -15.31 17.00
CA SER A 76 11.16 -14.87 15.61
C SER A 76 10.00 -15.31 14.71
N LEU A 77 9.44 -16.50 14.98
CA LEU A 77 8.25 -17.00 14.27
C LEU A 77 6.99 -16.26 14.74
N ALA A 78 6.87 -15.96 16.04
CA ALA A 78 5.78 -15.16 16.57
C ALA A 78 5.69 -13.78 15.88
N ILE A 79 6.83 -13.10 15.68
CA ILE A 79 6.87 -11.80 14.96
C ILE A 79 6.37 -11.96 13.52
N ARG A 80 6.82 -13.00 12.81
CA ARG A 80 6.34 -13.28 11.44
C ARG A 80 4.83 -13.60 11.42
N GLN A 81 4.34 -14.29 12.44
CA GLN A 81 2.91 -14.60 12.59
C GLN A 81 2.08 -13.32 12.71
N VAL A 82 2.52 -12.36 13.54
CA VAL A 82 1.87 -11.05 13.66
C VAL A 82 1.88 -10.30 12.32
N GLN A 83 2.99 -10.31 11.58
CA GLN A 83 3.04 -9.69 10.24
C GLN A 83 2.11 -10.35 9.21
N MET A 84 1.79 -11.64 9.38
CA MET A 84 0.81 -12.32 8.51
C MET A 84 -0.64 -11.95 8.87
N TRP A 85 -0.93 -11.74 10.15
CA TRP A 85 -2.26 -11.30 10.59
C TRP A 85 -2.52 -9.83 10.31
N PHE A 86 -1.52 -8.97 10.50
CA PHE A 86 -1.64 -7.53 10.36
C PHE A 86 -0.85 -7.06 9.14
N ARG A 87 -1.58 -6.91 8.02
CA ARG A 87 -1.03 -6.57 6.70
C ARG A 87 -0.08 -5.36 6.68
N TYR A 88 -0.33 -4.38 7.54
CA TYR A 88 0.42 -3.13 7.60
C TYR A 88 1.36 -3.05 8.82
N ALA A 89 1.44 -4.08 9.65
CA ALA A 89 2.36 -4.09 10.78
C ALA A 89 3.80 -4.07 10.29
N SER A 90 4.55 -3.05 10.69
CA SER A 90 5.99 -3.03 10.47
C SER A 90 6.66 -4.16 11.26
N ALA A 91 7.88 -4.55 10.85
CA ALA A 91 8.65 -5.53 11.62
C ALA A 91 8.91 -5.08 13.06
N GLU A 92 9.06 -3.77 13.26
CA GLU A 92 9.32 -3.19 14.56
C GLU A 92 8.06 -3.15 15.43
N ASP A 93 6.90 -2.80 14.85
CA ASP A 93 5.62 -2.81 15.58
C ASP A 93 5.19 -4.24 15.92
N ALA A 94 5.37 -5.18 15.00
CA ALA A 94 5.13 -6.60 15.27
C ALA A 94 6.05 -7.13 16.39
N ALA A 95 7.34 -6.76 16.37
CA ALA A 95 8.27 -7.13 17.42
C ALA A 95 7.94 -6.49 18.78
N ARG A 96 7.47 -5.24 18.78
CA ARG A 96 6.99 -4.55 19.98
C ARG A 96 5.76 -5.25 20.54
N ALA A 97 4.76 -5.51 19.70
CA ALA A 97 3.51 -6.18 20.09
C ALA A 97 3.76 -7.58 20.68
N VAL A 98 4.67 -8.37 20.10
CA VAL A 98 5.07 -9.68 20.65
C VAL A 98 5.84 -9.55 21.97
N ARG A 99 6.62 -8.46 22.16
CA ARG A 99 7.40 -8.24 23.39
C ARG A 99 6.52 -7.84 24.56
N GLU A 100 5.51 -7.01 24.31
CA GLU A 100 4.57 -6.48 25.31
C GLU A 100 3.55 -7.52 25.80
N LEU A 101 3.33 -8.59 25.02
CA LEU A 101 2.46 -9.74 25.32
C LEU A 101 3.03 -10.75 26.33
#